data_AF-A0A849QM08-F1
#
_entry.id   AF-A0A849QM08-F1
#
_cell.length_a   1.000
_cell.length_b   1.000
_cell.length_c   1.000
_cell.angle_alpha   90.00
_cell.angle_beta   90.00
_cell.angle_gamma   90.00
#
_symmetry.space_group_name_H-M   'P 1'
#
loop_
_entity.id
_entity.type
_entity.pdbx_description
1 polymer ?
#
loop_
_entity_poly.entity_id
_entity_poly.type
_entity_poly.pdbx_seq_one_letter_code
_entity_poly.pdbx_strand_id
1 'polypeptide(L)'
;MYVKIRKDGAVGIGKGTEGHAEITLGYGEAHMIAAALEKLAQTARNYKQTYKKTTDVGGGNRIDFERAEDGTITISGDGKTYCLTESEVRELADMLNNLPPVEVIPPSKYVQKMNPEAGVCLVVRNGGNSLSLTLPEAALIRTAIKNSVESRFFLEPIVIGKKKLRVTRSSDLKWLLSSDGTEIKFTAYEIEALMTGLHNGLLDVLMDMVKSLGSDDIADIRMKSQIQRIEQDTTDILGEHKKAKGRVRNIVKRSRKILGTVEDAELRLEEFVNLCKHIQWKFEPEFVKPLFDLIGRTFVTES
;
A
#
# COMPACT_ATOMS: atom_id res chain seq x y z
N MET A 1 -27.46 6.41 -20.59
CA MET A 1 -26.29 5.49 -20.46
C MET A 1 -26.16 5.06 -19.00
N TYR A 2 -25.24 4.15 -18.63
CA TYR A 2 -24.88 3.98 -17.22
C TYR A 2 -23.37 3.94 -17.00
N VAL A 3 -22.96 4.39 -15.82
CA VAL A 3 -21.60 4.32 -15.29
C VAL A 3 -21.67 3.71 -13.91
N LYS A 4 -20.84 2.69 -13.64
CA LYS A 4 -20.76 2.09 -12.30
C LYS A 4 -19.34 1.85 -11.85
N ILE A 5 -19.10 1.97 -10.55
CA ILE A 5 -17.85 1.54 -9.92
C ILE A 5 -17.97 0.04 -9.65
N ARG A 6 -17.09 -0.72 -10.28
CA ARG A 6 -17.04 -2.18 -10.18
C ARG A 6 -16.34 -2.59 -8.89
N LYS A 7 -16.58 -3.83 -8.44
CA LYS A 7 -15.92 -4.41 -7.26
C LYS A 7 -14.40 -4.50 -7.37
N ASP A 8 -13.87 -4.49 -8.59
CA ASP A 8 -12.43 -4.48 -8.87
C ASP A 8 -11.81 -3.07 -8.88
N GLY A 9 -12.60 -2.03 -8.54
CA GLY A 9 -12.18 -0.63 -8.50
C GLY A 9 -12.24 0.08 -9.86
N ALA A 10 -12.55 -0.65 -10.94
CA ALA A 10 -12.70 -0.07 -12.26
C ALA A 10 -14.03 0.68 -12.43
N VAL A 11 -14.05 1.60 -13.38
CA VAL A 11 -15.28 2.22 -13.87
C VAL A 11 -15.76 1.44 -15.09
N GLY A 12 -17.00 0.95 -15.03
CA GLY A 12 -17.68 0.30 -16.15
C GLY A 12 -18.66 1.27 -16.82
N ILE A 13 -18.56 1.38 -18.14
CA ILE A 13 -19.51 2.09 -19.00
C ILE A 13 -20.36 1.05 -19.73
N GLY A 14 -21.67 1.20 -19.67
CA GLY A 14 -22.59 0.35 -20.42
C GLY A 14 -23.83 1.08 -20.92
N LYS A 15 -24.60 0.39 -21.75
CA LYS A 15 -25.86 0.87 -22.33
C LYS A 15 -27.01 -0.04 -21.95
N GLY A 16 -28.16 0.54 -21.58
CA GLY A 16 -29.33 -0.20 -21.11
C GLY A 16 -29.23 -0.53 -19.62
N THR A 17 -29.52 -1.79 -19.26
CA THR A 17 -29.50 -2.26 -17.87
C THR A 17 -28.09 -2.60 -17.42
N GLU A 18 -27.79 -2.37 -16.14
CA GLU A 18 -26.50 -2.75 -15.54
C GLU A 18 -26.20 -4.24 -15.72
N GLY A 19 -24.98 -4.57 -16.17
CA GLY A 19 -24.60 -5.95 -16.47
C GLY A 19 -23.09 -6.16 -16.52
N HIS A 20 -22.65 -7.25 -17.15
CA HIS A 20 -21.22 -7.58 -17.31
C HIS A 20 -20.63 -7.16 -18.67
N ALA A 21 -21.48 -6.74 -19.61
CA ALA A 21 -21.05 -6.26 -20.92
C ALA A 21 -20.77 -4.76 -20.84
N GLU A 22 -19.55 -4.42 -20.44
CA GLU A 22 -19.11 -3.05 -20.16
C GLU A 22 -17.80 -2.74 -20.89
N ILE A 23 -17.64 -1.48 -21.30
CA ILE A 23 -16.32 -0.90 -21.57
C ILE A 23 -15.78 -0.45 -20.22
N THR A 24 -14.65 -0.98 -19.83
CA THR A 24 -14.05 -0.73 -18.51
C THR A 24 -12.83 0.17 -18.63
N LEU A 25 -12.61 1.01 -17.62
CA LEU A 25 -11.45 1.90 -17.51
C LEU A 25 -11.10 2.09 -16.03
N GLY A 26 -9.90 2.57 -15.74
CA GLY A 26 -9.53 2.98 -14.39
C GLY A 26 -10.25 4.26 -13.99
N TYR A 27 -10.63 4.41 -12.71
CA TYR A 27 -11.30 5.63 -12.22
C TYR A 27 -10.50 6.90 -12.53
N GLY A 28 -9.16 6.85 -12.43
CA GLY A 28 -8.29 7.96 -12.77
C GLY A 28 -8.31 8.34 -14.25
N GLU A 29 -8.82 7.49 -15.13
CA GLU A 29 -8.96 7.77 -16.56
C GLU A 29 -10.30 8.43 -16.89
N ALA A 30 -11.27 8.40 -15.97
CA ALA A 30 -12.65 8.82 -16.22
C ALA A 30 -12.74 10.28 -16.70
N HIS A 31 -11.98 11.19 -16.11
CA HIS A 31 -11.95 12.60 -16.51
C HIS A 31 -11.39 12.80 -17.93
N MET A 32 -10.38 12.01 -18.33
CA MET A 32 -9.83 12.07 -19.69
C MET A 32 -10.83 11.51 -20.71
N ILE A 33 -11.56 10.46 -20.36
CA ILE A 33 -12.64 9.92 -21.19
C ILE A 33 -13.80 10.93 -21.30
N ALA A 34 -14.20 11.55 -20.20
CA ALA A 34 -15.23 12.59 -20.18
C ALA A 34 -14.87 13.75 -21.13
N ALA A 35 -13.64 14.27 -21.05
CA ALA A 35 -13.16 15.32 -21.94
C ALA A 35 -13.16 14.90 -23.42
N ALA A 36 -12.80 13.65 -23.73
CA ALA A 36 -12.87 13.11 -25.08
C ALA A 36 -14.31 13.04 -25.60
N LEU A 37 -15.27 12.66 -24.74
CA LEU A 37 -16.69 12.60 -25.07
C LEU A 37 -17.29 13.99 -25.30
N GLU A 38 -16.96 14.97 -24.45
CA GLU A 38 -17.40 16.36 -24.64
C GLU A 38 -16.91 16.92 -25.98
N LYS A 39 -15.63 16.71 -26.29
CA LYS A 39 -15.06 17.12 -27.56
C LYS A 39 -15.76 16.45 -28.74
N LEU A 40 -16.09 15.17 -28.62
CA LEU A 40 -16.79 14.43 -29.66
C LEU A 40 -18.24 14.92 -29.85
N ALA A 41 -18.95 15.26 -28.76
CA ALA A 41 -20.27 15.87 -28.80
C ALA A 41 -20.28 17.31 -29.36
N GLN A 42 -19.17 18.03 -29.29
CA GLN A 42 -19.02 19.39 -29.87
C GLN A 42 -18.58 19.37 -31.35
N THR A 43 -18.02 18.26 -31.83
CA THR A 43 -17.44 18.21 -33.17
C THR A 43 -18.52 17.93 -34.22
N ALA A 44 -18.80 18.90 -35.09
CA ALA A 44 -19.84 18.79 -36.13
C ALA A 44 -19.43 18.01 -37.40
N ARG A 45 -18.23 17.44 -37.43
CA ARG A 45 -17.65 16.75 -38.60
C ARG A 45 -17.19 15.35 -38.21
N ASN A 46 -16.87 14.53 -39.21
CA ASN A 46 -16.27 13.21 -38.99
C ASN A 46 -15.03 13.34 -38.09
N TYR A 47 -15.04 12.61 -36.98
CA TYR A 47 -14.01 12.68 -35.95
C TYR A 47 -13.74 11.30 -35.36
N LYS A 48 -12.46 10.96 -35.21
CA LYS A 48 -12.03 9.72 -34.57
C LYS A 48 -10.91 10.00 -33.58
N GLN A 49 -11.06 9.47 -32.38
CA GLN A 49 -10.06 9.55 -31.33
C GLN A 49 -9.91 8.17 -30.69
N THR A 50 -8.67 7.73 -30.52
CA THR A 50 -8.34 6.52 -29.76
C THR A 50 -7.69 6.93 -28.45
N TYR A 51 -8.31 6.56 -27.34
CA TYR A 51 -7.69 6.60 -26.03
C TYR A 51 -6.95 5.29 -25.78
N LYS A 52 -5.65 5.36 -25.48
CA LYS A 52 -4.90 4.21 -24.98
C LYS A 52 -5.02 4.21 -23.45
N LYS A 53 -5.57 3.13 -22.90
CA LYS A 53 -5.67 2.96 -21.45
C LYS A 53 -4.26 2.93 -20.86
N THR A 54 -4.06 3.69 -19.80
CA THR A 54 -2.90 3.58 -18.90
C THR A 54 -3.10 2.44 -17.89
N THR A 55 -4.36 2.01 -17.70
CA THR A 55 -4.73 0.89 -16.83
C THR A 55 -4.90 -0.44 -17.59
N ASP A 56 -4.66 -1.57 -16.91
CA ASP A 56 -4.86 -2.92 -17.47
C ASP A 56 -6.28 -3.46 -17.24
N VAL A 57 -7.25 -2.55 -17.13
CA VAL A 57 -8.63 -2.91 -16.85
C VAL A 57 -9.37 -3.26 -18.14
N GLY A 58 -9.99 -4.45 -18.14
CA GLY A 58 -10.87 -4.91 -19.21
C GLY A 58 -10.24 -5.95 -20.13
N GLY A 59 -10.93 -6.21 -21.24
CA GLY A 59 -10.48 -7.14 -22.28
C GLY A 59 -9.56 -6.49 -23.33
N GLY A 60 -9.39 -5.17 -23.31
CA GLY A 60 -8.58 -4.43 -24.27
C GLY A 60 -7.92 -3.18 -23.66
N ASN A 61 -6.89 -2.69 -24.35
CA ASN A 61 -6.03 -1.58 -23.90
C ASN A 61 -6.36 -0.22 -24.55
N ARG A 62 -7.51 -0.13 -25.24
CA ARG A 62 -7.94 1.11 -25.90
C ARG A 62 -9.45 1.28 -25.87
N ILE A 63 -9.86 2.54 -25.95
CA ILE A 63 -11.25 2.95 -26.18
C ILE A 63 -11.25 3.88 -27.40
N ASP A 64 -12.02 3.51 -28.40
CA ASP A 64 -12.18 4.25 -29.65
C ASP A 64 -13.48 5.06 -29.62
N PHE A 65 -13.39 6.34 -29.93
CA PHE A 65 -14.49 7.28 -30.05
C PHE A 65 -14.59 7.72 -31.51
N GLU A 66 -15.74 7.54 -32.13
CA GLU A 66 -15.94 7.85 -33.54
C GLU A 66 -17.29 8.53 -33.77
N ARG A 67 -17.27 9.63 -34.51
CA ARG A 67 -18.45 10.30 -35.06
C ARG A 67 -18.43 10.14 -36.56
N ALA A 68 -19.40 9.42 -37.10
CA ALA A 68 -19.58 9.21 -38.53
C ALA A 68 -20.22 10.44 -39.20
N GLU A 69 -20.17 10.48 -40.53
CA GLU A 69 -20.68 11.60 -41.35
C GLU A 69 -22.20 11.79 -41.24
N ASP A 70 -22.93 10.71 -40.96
CA ASP A 70 -24.37 10.70 -40.70
C ASP A 70 -24.73 11.22 -39.30
N GLY A 71 -23.74 11.60 -38.50
CA GLY A 71 -23.91 12.07 -37.13
C GLY A 71 -23.97 10.95 -36.09
N THR A 72 -23.87 9.68 -36.49
CA THR A 72 -23.83 8.54 -35.57
C THR A 72 -22.56 8.58 -34.72
N ILE A 73 -22.71 8.51 -33.40
CA ILE A 73 -21.58 8.43 -32.47
C ILE A 73 -21.42 7.00 -31.97
N THR A 74 -20.20 6.49 -31.99
CA THR A 74 -19.87 5.17 -31.44
C THR A 74 -18.72 5.26 -30.44
N ILE A 75 -18.85 4.50 -29.36
CA ILE A 75 -17.78 4.23 -28.41
C ILE A 75 -17.51 2.73 -28.44
N SER A 76 -16.25 2.35 -28.65
CA SER A 76 -15.84 0.95 -28.71
C SER A 76 -14.66 0.66 -27.79
N GLY A 77 -14.72 -0.45 -27.05
CA GLY A 77 -13.66 -0.88 -26.13
C GLY A 77 -14.01 -2.24 -25.54
N ASP A 78 -13.02 -3.01 -25.08
CA ASP A 78 -13.24 -4.32 -24.43
C ASP A 78 -14.16 -5.30 -25.23
N GLY A 79 -14.11 -5.23 -26.56
CA GLY A 79 -14.96 -6.05 -27.45
C GLY A 79 -16.45 -5.64 -27.45
N LYS A 80 -16.77 -4.45 -26.94
CA LYS A 80 -18.10 -3.84 -26.94
C LYS A 80 -18.10 -2.59 -27.80
N THR A 81 -19.22 -2.34 -28.46
CA THR A 81 -19.49 -1.12 -29.23
C THR A 81 -20.87 -0.62 -28.88
N TYR A 82 -20.97 0.65 -28.50
CA TYR A 82 -22.24 1.31 -28.21
C TYR A 82 -22.46 2.46 -29.20
N CYS A 83 -23.60 2.43 -29.89
CA CYS A 83 -24.08 3.55 -30.70
C CYS A 83 -24.87 4.51 -29.80
N LEU A 84 -24.58 5.79 -29.89
CA LEU A 84 -25.05 6.82 -28.97
C LEU A 84 -25.58 8.03 -29.74
N THR A 85 -26.59 8.67 -29.15
CA THR A 85 -27.01 10.02 -29.53
C THR A 85 -26.10 11.07 -28.88
N GLU A 86 -26.07 12.29 -29.40
CA GLU A 86 -25.33 13.39 -28.76
C GLU A 86 -25.75 13.63 -27.30
N SER A 87 -27.05 13.47 -27.00
CA SER A 87 -27.57 13.59 -25.64
C SER A 87 -27.00 12.52 -24.72
N GLU A 88 -26.94 11.27 -25.16
CA GLU A 88 -26.36 10.16 -24.38
C GLU A 88 -24.84 10.34 -24.18
N VAL A 89 -24.14 10.96 -25.13
CA VAL A 89 -22.70 11.26 -25.01
C VAL A 89 -22.45 12.34 -23.97
N ARG A 90 -23.25 13.40 -23.96
CA ARG A 90 -23.17 14.46 -22.93
C ARG A 90 -23.53 13.93 -21.55
N GLU A 91 -24.59 13.14 -21.46
CA GLU A 91 -24.99 12.46 -20.21
C GLU A 91 -23.85 11.56 -19.70
N LEU A 92 -23.23 10.78 -20.59
CA LEU A 92 -22.10 9.92 -20.22
C LEU A 92 -20.87 10.72 -19.77
N ALA A 93 -20.54 11.81 -20.46
CA ALA A 93 -19.45 12.69 -20.04
C ALA A 93 -19.72 13.30 -18.67
N ASP A 94 -20.94 13.77 -18.43
CA ASP A 94 -21.36 14.35 -17.15
C ASP A 94 -21.31 13.31 -16.02
N MET A 95 -21.78 12.07 -16.26
CA MET A 95 -21.66 10.98 -15.28
C MET A 95 -20.20 10.64 -14.95
N LEU A 96 -19.28 10.71 -15.93
CA LEU A 96 -17.86 10.44 -15.71
C LEU A 96 -17.14 11.59 -15.00
N ASN A 97 -17.51 12.85 -15.26
CA ASN A 97 -17.01 14.03 -14.56
C ASN A 97 -17.48 14.09 -13.11
N ASN A 98 -18.70 13.61 -12.84
CA ASN A 98 -19.33 13.64 -11.53
C ASN A 98 -19.33 12.27 -10.83
N LEU A 99 -18.33 11.43 -11.10
CA LEU A 99 -18.18 10.16 -10.38
C LEU A 99 -18.08 10.42 -8.87
N PRO A 100 -18.83 9.69 -8.04
CA PRO A 100 -18.77 9.86 -6.60
C PRO A 100 -17.37 9.49 -6.11
N PRO A 101 -16.76 10.28 -5.20
CA PRO A 101 -15.46 9.95 -4.65
C PRO A 101 -15.48 8.52 -4.12
N VAL A 102 -14.45 7.73 -4.45
CA VAL A 102 -14.35 6.36 -3.93
C VAL A 102 -14.28 6.45 -2.41
N GLU A 103 -15.28 5.92 -1.72
CA GLU A 103 -15.29 5.87 -0.26
C GLU A 103 -14.20 4.91 0.22
N VAL A 104 -13.08 5.49 0.65
CA VAL A 104 -11.99 4.76 1.30
C VAL A 104 -12.21 4.85 2.80
N ILE A 105 -12.34 3.71 3.49
CA ILE A 105 -12.47 3.70 4.95
C ILE A 105 -11.21 4.33 5.59
N PRO A 106 -11.32 4.89 6.81
CA PRO A 106 -10.18 5.55 7.45
C PRO A 106 -8.95 4.64 7.59
N PRO A 107 -7.71 5.16 7.48
CA PRO A 107 -6.47 4.40 7.63
C PRO A 107 -6.41 3.49 8.87
N SER A 108 -6.98 3.96 9.99
CA SER A 108 -7.08 3.23 11.27
C SER A 108 -7.99 2.00 11.23
N LYS A 109 -8.78 1.82 10.17
CA LYS A 109 -9.57 0.61 9.94
C LYS A 109 -8.81 -0.44 9.13
N TYR A 110 -7.89 -0.02 8.26
CA TYR A 110 -7.01 -0.93 7.53
C TYR A 110 -5.89 -1.48 8.40
N VAL A 111 -5.37 -0.68 9.34
CA VAL A 111 -4.33 -1.12 10.27
C VAL A 111 -4.72 -0.71 11.68
N GLN A 112 -4.78 -1.70 12.56
CA GLN A 112 -5.14 -1.51 13.96
C GLN A 112 -3.99 -1.97 14.85
N LYS A 113 -3.60 -1.10 15.79
CA LYS A 113 -2.78 -1.51 16.92
C LYS A 113 -3.59 -2.43 17.84
N MET A 114 -2.95 -3.49 18.29
CA MET A 114 -3.50 -4.42 19.28
C MET A 114 -2.58 -4.48 20.50
N ASN A 115 -3.10 -5.01 21.61
CA ASN A 115 -2.25 -5.33 22.75
C ASN A 115 -1.20 -6.35 22.31
N PRO A 116 0.09 -6.11 22.58
CA PRO A 116 1.14 -7.00 22.13
C PRO A 116 1.01 -8.40 22.71
N GLU A 117 1.07 -9.41 21.85
CA GLU A 117 1.12 -10.82 22.25
C GLU A 117 2.16 -11.54 21.38
N ALA A 118 3.16 -12.16 21.99
CA ALA A 118 4.27 -12.83 21.30
C ALA A 118 4.96 -11.96 20.21
N GLY A 119 5.09 -10.65 20.48
CA GLY A 119 5.70 -9.67 19.57
C GLY A 119 4.81 -9.20 18.42
N VAL A 120 3.59 -9.72 18.30
CA VAL A 120 2.57 -9.24 17.36
C VAL A 120 1.88 -8.03 17.96
N CYS A 121 1.84 -6.91 17.23
CA CYS A 121 1.32 -5.64 17.76
C CYS A 121 0.42 -4.88 16.77
N LEU A 122 0.34 -5.32 15.50
CA LEU A 122 -0.48 -4.70 14.46
C LEU A 122 -1.31 -5.75 13.75
N VAL A 123 -2.53 -5.40 13.35
CA VAL A 123 -3.38 -6.20 12.47
C VAL A 123 -3.75 -5.39 11.25
N VAL A 124 -3.39 -5.91 10.07
CA VAL A 124 -3.86 -5.40 8.79
C VAL A 124 -5.17 -6.08 8.44
N ARG A 125 -6.18 -5.34 8.02
CA ARG A 125 -7.51 -5.85 7.68
C ARG A 125 -8.01 -5.26 6.36
N ASN A 126 -8.62 -6.09 5.54
CA ASN A 126 -9.54 -5.60 4.50
C ASN A 126 -10.63 -6.63 4.26
N GLY A 127 -11.88 -6.18 4.20
CA GLY A 127 -13.06 -7.05 4.18
C GLY A 127 -13.06 -8.03 5.36
N GLY A 128 -13.28 -9.31 5.06
CA GLY A 128 -13.30 -10.39 6.06
C GLY A 128 -11.93 -10.98 6.41
N ASN A 129 -10.84 -10.52 5.77
CA ASN A 129 -9.52 -11.09 5.94
C ASN A 129 -8.64 -10.19 6.81
N SER A 130 -7.82 -10.80 7.65
CA SER A 130 -6.90 -10.09 8.54
C SER A 130 -5.56 -10.78 8.64
N LEU A 131 -4.50 -9.99 8.81
CA LEU A 131 -3.13 -10.46 8.93
C LEU A 131 -2.48 -9.78 10.13
N SER A 132 -2.07 -10.60 11.09
CA SER A 132 -1.35 -10.16 12.27
C SER A 132 0.15 -10.03 11.98
N LEU A 133 0.71 -8.89 12.39
CA LEU A 133 2.07 -8.48 12.10
C LEU A 133 2.82 -8.11 13.37
N THR A 134 4.09 -8.51 13.40
CA THR A 134 5.07 -7.92 14.31
C THR A 134 5.52 -6.55 13.81
N LEU A 135 6.14 -5.76 14.68
CA LEU A 135 6.60 -4.41 14.32
C LEU A 135 7.60 -4.42 13.14
N PRO A 136 8.63 -5.30 13.09
CA PRO A 136 9.52 -5.40 11.94
C PRO A 136 8.82 -5.83 10.64
N GLU A 137 7.86 -6.76 10.72
CA GLU A 137 7.09 -7.22 9.57
C GLU A 137 6.29 -6.07 8.94
N ALA A 138 5.60 -5.27 9.76
CA ALA A 138 4.86 -4.11 9.29
C ALA A 138 5.77 -3.05 8.64
N ALA A 139 6.98 -2.83 9.18
CA ALA A 139 7.97 -1.91 8.61
C ALA A 139 8.46 -2.37 7.22
N LEU A 140 8.70 -3.67 7.05
CA LEU A 140 9.08 -4.23 5.74
C LEU A 140 7.91 -4.21 4.76
N ILE A 141 6.69 -4.54 5.18
CA ILE A 141 5.49 -4.46 4.32
C ILE A 141 5.25 -3.02 3.87
N ARG A 142 5.34 -2.03 4.77
CA ARG A 142 5.23 -0.61 4.42
C ARG A 142 6.25 -0.23 3.35
N THR A 143 7.50 -0.69 3.51
CA THR A 143 8.57 -0.44 2.54
C THR A 143 8.25 -1.08 1.18
N ALA A 144 7.81 -2.33 1.17
CA ALA A 144 7.47 -3.06 -0.05
C ALA A 144 6.29 -2.42 -0.78
N ILE A 145 5.25 -1.99 -0.05
CA ILE A 145 4.12 -1.26 -0.63
C ILE A 145 4.61 0.06 -1.23
N LYS A 146 5.41 0.86 -0.51
CA LYS A 146 5.97 2.12 -1.03
C LYS A 146 6.74 1.90 -2.34
N ASN A 147 7.59 0.87 -2.40
CA ASN A 147 8.35 0.52 -3.60
C ASN A 147 7.46 0.03 -4.75
N SER A 148 6.30 -0.58 -4.44
CA SER A 148 5.38 -1.12 -5.45
C SER A 148 4.58 -0.06 -6.20
N VAL A 149 4.41 1.15 -5.63
CA VAL A 149 3.57 2.23 -6.21
C VAL A 149 4.09 2.67 -7.57
N GLU A 150 5.42 2.68 -7.77
CA GLU A 150 6.05 3.12 -9.01
C GLU A 150 6.15 2.02 -10.08
N SER A 151 5.89 0.75 -9.73
CA SER A 151 6.03 -0.39 -10.65
C SER A 151 4.69 -0.94 -11.11
N ARG A 152 4.50 -1.16 -12.41
CA ARG A 152 3.26 -1.75 -12.96
C ARG A 152 3.00 -3.18 -12.47
N PHE A 153 4.06 -3.98 -12.39
CA PHE A 153 4.04 -5.31 -11.79
C PHE A 153 5.08 -5.36 -10.68
N PHE A 154 4.69 -5.85 -9.51
CA PHE A 154 5.58 -5.89 -8.36
C PHE A 154 5.42 -7.20 -7.60
N LEU A 155 6.53 -7.76 -7.16
CA LEU A 155 6.55 -8.95 -6.33
C LEU A 155 7.74 -8.85 -5.39
N GLU A 156 7.48 -8.64 -4.10
CA GLU A 156 8.51 -8.67 -3.06
C GLU A 156 8.19 -9.76 -2.03
N PRO A 157 8.95 -10.87 -2.03
CA PRO A 157 8.89 -11.85 -0.97
C PRO A 157 9.69 -11.36 0.25
N ILE A 158 9.07 -11.38 1.42
CA ILE A 158 9.69 -11.06 2.71
C ILE A 158 9.71 -12.34 3.54
N VAL A 159 10.91 -12.87 3.80
CA VAL A 159 11.09 -14.11 4.57
C VAL A 159 11.70 -13.78 5.92
N ILE A 160 10.99 -14.15 6.99
CA ILE A 160 11.42 -13.95 8.38
C ILE A 160 11.29 -15.29 9.11
N GLY A 161 12.42 -16.00 9.24
CA GLY A 161 12.44 -17.36 9.77
C GLY A 161 11.55 -18.29 8.94
N LYS A 162 10.50 -18.84 9.55
CA LYS A 162 9.53 -19.73 8.86
C LYS A 162 8.38 -18.97 8.19
N LYS A 163 8.10 -17.73 8.61
CA LYS A 163 6.99 -16.93 8.09
C LYS A 163 7.36 -16.34 6.74
N LYS A 164 6.46 -16.51 5.76
CA LYS A 164 6.64 -15.97 4.40
C LYS A 164 5.55 -14.94 4.13
N LEU A 165 5.97 -13.68 4.12
CA LEU A 165 5.16 -12.56 3.71
C LEU A 165 5.42 -12.26 2.24
N ARG A 166 4.41 -11.76 1.53
CA ARG A 166 4.57 -11.35 0.14
C ARG A 166 3.64 -10.19 -0.17
N VAL A 167 4.23 -9.13 -0.72
CA VAL A 167 3.51 -8.00 -1.33
C VAL A 167 3.56 -8.18 -2.83
N THR A 168 2.39 -8.19 -3.47
CA THR A 168 2.27 -8.32 -4.92
C THR A 168 1.39 -7.21 -5.45
N ARG A 169 1.80 -6.59 -6.55
CA ARG A 169 0.96 -5.73 -7.37
C ARG A 169 0.74 -6.43 -8.70
N SER A 170 -0.49 -6.91 -8.92
CA SER A 170 -0.85 -7.67 -10.12
C SER A 170 -1.32 -6.78 -11.27
N SER A 171 -1.74 -5.56 -10.96
CA SER A 171 -2.05 -4.53 -11.95
C SER A 171 -1.88 -3.16 -11.32
N ASP A 172 -2.01 -2.12 -12.13
CA ASP A 172 -2.03 -0.74 -11.70
C ASP A 172 -3.08 -0.44 -10.60
N LEU A 173 -4.13 -1.26 -10.52
CA LEU A 173 -5.25 -1.12 -9.57
C LEU A 173 -5.26 -2.13 -8.41
N LYS A 174 -4.40 -3.16 -8.39
CA LYS A 174 -4.57 -4.30 -7.48
C LYS A 174 -3.30 -4.68 -6.74
N TRP A 175 -3.40 -4.65 -5.43
CA TRP A 175 -2.39 -5.12 -4.49
C TRP A 175 -2.91 -6.33 -3.72
N LEU A 176 -1.98 -7.22 -3.40
CA LEU A 176 -2.20 -8.40 -2.60
C LEU A 176 -1.11 -8.48 -1.54
N LEU A 177 -1.52 -8.51 -0.29
CA LEU A 177 -0.68 -8.87 0.85
C LEU A 177 -1.01 -10.32 1.23
N SER A 178 0.01 -11.17 1.31
CA SER A 178 -0.18 -12.59 1.63
C SER A 178 0.80 -13.08 2.69
N SER A 179 0.31 -13.98 3.56
CA SER A 179 1.09 -14.69 4.58
C SER A 179 0.48 -16.05 4.83
N ASP A 180 1.26 -17.13 4.75
CA ASP A 180 0.90 -18.47 5.23
C ASP A 180 -0.56 -18.91 4.93
N GLY A 181 -1.02 -18.68 3.69
CA GLY A 181 -2.36 -19.06 3.22
C GLY A 181 -3.45 -17.98 3.35
N THR A 182 -3.19 -16.90 4.08
CA THR A 182 -4.07 -15.72 4.14
C THR A 182 -3.71 -14.73 3.06
N GLU A 183 -4.74 -14.22 2.36
CA GLU A 183 -4.61 -13.21 1.31
C GLU A 183 -5.53 -12.02 1.58
N ILE A 184 -4.95 -10.82 1.64
CA ILE A 184 -5.69 -9.56 1.78
C ILE A 184 -5.48 -8.74 0.51
N LYS A 185 -6.58 -8.37 -0.13
CA LYS A 185 -6.58 -7.62 -1.38
C LYS A 185 -6.84 -6.15 -1.10
N PHE A 186 -6.19 -5.29 -1.86
CA PHE A 186 -6.37 -3.84 -1.81
C PHE A 186 -6.46 -3.28 -3.23
N THR A 187 -7.29 -2.26 -3.41
CA THR A 187 -7.37 -1.49 -4.64
C THR A 187 -6.41 -0.29 -4.61
N ALA A 188 -6.23 0.38 -5.76
CA ALA A 188 -5.45 1.63 -5.83
C ALA A 188 -5.96 2.72 -4.89
N TYR A 189 -7.26 2.76 -4.58
CA TYR A 189 -7.82 3.78 -3.68
C TYR A 189 -7.50 3.48 -2.22
N GLU A 190 -7.36 2.20 -1.88
CA GLU A 190 -7.13 1.76 -0.51
C GLU A 190 -5.64 1.74 -0.16
N ILE A 191 -4.75 1.69 -1.15
CA ILE A 191 -3.31 1.50 -0.91
C ILE A 191 -2.68 2.68 -0.15
N GLU A 192 -3.10 3.91 -0.43
CA GLU A 192 -2.63 5.09 0.29
C GLU A 192 -3.11 5.07 1.75
N ALA A 193 -4.38 4.72 1.97
CA ALA A 193 -4.92 4.58 3.32
C ALA A 193 -4.27 3.43 4.09
N LEU A 194 -3.94 2.31 3.43
CA LEU A 194 -3.16 1.22 4.01
C LEU A 194 -1.74 1.68 4.37
N MET A 195 -1.05 2.41 3.49
CA MET A 195 0.29 2.95 3.78
C MET A 195 0.26 3.90 4.98
N THR A 196 -0.72 4.81 5.03
CA THR A 196 -0.93 5.71 6.15
C THR A 196 -1.28 4.94 7.43
N GLY A 197 -2.09 3.89 7.33
CA GLY A 197 -2.42 3.02 8.46
C GLY A 197 -1.20 2.30 9.02
N LEU A 198 -0.36 1.72 8.15
CA LEU A 198 0.90 1.08 8.56
C LEU A 198 1.84 2.09 9.18
N HIS A 199 1.94 3.29 8.58
CA HIS A 199 2.76 4.38 9.08
C HIS A 199 2.34 4.81 10.50
N ASN A 200 1.05 5.12 10.70
CA ASN A 200 0.52 5.52 12.00
C ASN A 200 0.62 4.39 13.02
N GLY A 201 0.30 3.15 12.64
CA GLY A 201 0.40 2.00 13.55
C GLY A 201 1.83 1.73 14.02
N LEU A 202 2.82 1.83 13.12
CA LEU A 202 4.23 1.73 13.49
C LEU A 202 4.64 2.88 14.44
N LEU A 203 4.23 4.11 14.12
CA LEU A 203 4.52 5.28 14.92
C LEU A 203 3.94 5.17 16.32
N ASP A 204 2.67 4.78 16.44
CA ASP A 204 1.97 4.64 17.72
C ASP A 204 2.68 3.64 18.64
N VAL A 205 3.03 2.45 18.12
CA VAL A 205 3.74 1.43 18.91
C VAL A 205 5.13 1.92 19.33
N LEU A 206 5.88 2.57 18.43
CA LEU A 206 7.19 3.13 18.78
C LEU A 206 7.08 4.24 19.83
N MET A 207 6.06 5.07 19.73
CA MET A 207 5.85 6.16 20.68
C MET A 207 5.39 5.67 22.04
N ASP A 208 4.67 4.55 22.13
CA ASP A 208 4.39 3.92 23.43
C ASP A 208 5.66 3.45 24.13
N MET A 209 6.60 2.85 23.37
CA MET A 209 7.91 2.50 23.92
C MET A 209 8.63 3.74 24.44
N VAL A 210 8.69 4.83 23.66
CA VAL A 210 9.37 6.05 24.13
C VAL A 210 8.67 6.65 25.35
N LYS A 211 7.33 6.70 25.36
CA LYS A 211 6.57 7.18 26.53
C LYS A 211 6.83 6.32 27.78
N SER A 212 7.00 5.01 27.61
CA SER A 212 7.31 4.09 28.72
C SER A 212 8.68 4.35 29.34
N LEU A 213 9.61 4.95 28.58
CA LEU A 213 10.90 5.39 29.11
C LEU A 213 10.78 6.63 29.98
N GLY A 214 9.62 7.31 29.98
CA GLY A 214 9.35 8.51 30.75
C GLY A 214 10.12 9.74 30.24
N SER A 215 9.90 10.86 30.91
CA SER A 215 10.57 12.15 30.66
C SER A 215 11.17 12.75 31.93
N ASP A 216 11.35 11.91 32.96
CA ASP A 216 11.95 12.29 34.24
C ASP A 216 13.49 12.22 34.15
N ASP A 217 14.18 12.64 35.22
CA ASP A 217 15.64 12.62 35.30
C ASP A 217 16.27 11.21 35.17
N ILE A 218 15.44 10.15 35.21
CA ILE A 218 15.86 8.73 35.11
C ILE A 218 15.61 8.18 33.70
N ALA A 219 14.91 8.90 32.83
CA ALA A 219 14.62 8.48 31.44
C ALA A 219 15.91 8.15 30.65
N ASP A 220 16.95 8.96 30.83
CA ASP A 220 18.27 8.73 30.23
C ASP A 220 18.91 7.41 30.69
N ILE A 221 18.71 7.03 31.95
CA ILE A 221 19.21 5.77 32.51
C ILE A 221 18.44 4.60 31.90
N ARG A 222 17.11 4.70 31.80
CA ARG A 222 16.26 3.67 31.16
C ARG A 222 16.61 3.49 29.69
N MET A 223 16.81 4.57 28.95
CA MET A 223 17.27 4.55 27.56
C MET A 223 18.64 3.85 27.46
N LYS A 224 19.63 4.26 28.26
CA LYS A 224 20.97 3.64 28.25
C LYS A 224 20.90 2.14 28.53
N SER A 225 20.06 1.74 29.49
CA SER A 225 19.83 0.32 29.80
C SER A 225 19.28 -0.47 28.61
N GLN A 226 18.30 0.08 27.87
CA GLN A 226 17.76 -0.59 26.68
C GLN A 226 18.81 -0.71 25.58
N ILE A 227 19.58 0.35 25.36
CA ILE A 227 20.67 0.36 24.37
C ILE A 227 21.76 -0.66 24.71
N GLN A 228 22.13 -0.78 25.98
CA GLN A 228 23.10 -1.75 26.44
C GLN A 228 22.59 -3.19 26.26
N ARG A 229 21.29 -3.43 26.51
CA ARG A 229 20.65 -4.72 26.24
C ARG A 229 20.68 -5.07 24.75
N ILE A 230 20.34 -4.12 23.88
CA ILE A 230 20.44 -4.32 22.42
C ILE A 230 21.88 -4.67 22.03
N GLU A 231 22.87 -3.95 22.57
CA GLU A 231 24.28 -4.21 22.29
C GLU A 231 24.72 -5.62 22.69
N GLN A 232 24.38 -6.04 23.91
CA GLN A 232 24.71 -7.36 24.44
C GLN A 232 24.01 -8.47 23.66
N ASP A 233 22.67 -8.42 23.56
CA ASP A 233 21.90 -9.48 22.90
C ASP A 233 22.24 -9.57 21.40
N THR A 234 22.54 -8.45 20.73
CA THR A 234 23.01 -8.47 19.33
C THR A 234 24.40 -9.11 19.22
N THR A 235 25.28 -8.85 20.18
CA THR A 235 26.61 -9.48 20.21
C THR A 235 26.49 -10.98 20.40
N ASP A 236 25.60 -11.42 21.29
CA ASP A 236 25.35 -12.84 21.55
C ASP A 236 24.74 -13.55 20.34
N ILE A 237 23.77 -12.91 19.65
CA ILE A 237 23.18 -13.45 18.42
C ILE A 237 24.22 -13.61 17.31
N LEU A 238 25.14 -12.66 17.16
CA LEU A 238 26.13 -12.68 16.09
C LEU A 238 27.37 -13.52 16.42
N GLY A 239 27.63 -13.78 17.71
CA GLY A 239 28.78 -14.56 18.19
C GLY A 239 30.10 -14.10 17.57
N GLU A 240 30.89 -15.06 17.09
CA GLU A 240 32.21 -14.82 16.47
C GLU A 240 32.16 -14.43 14.98
N HIS A 241 31.00 -14.01 14.46
CA HIS A 241 30.87 -13.69 13.05
C HIS A 241 31.86 -12.58 12.61
N LYS A 242 32.52 -12.76 11.46
CA LYS A 242 33.62 -11.91 10.96
C LYS A 242 33.32 -10.39 10.94
N LYS A 243 32.05 -10.01 10.79
CA LYS A 243 31.59 -8.61 10.74
C LYS A 243 30.75 -8.18 11.96
N ALA A 244 30.69 -9.00 13.03
CA ALA A 244 29.83 -8.80 14.18
C ALA A 244 29.99 -7.40 14.80
N LYS A 245 31.21 -7.02 15.19
CA LYS A 245 31.50 -5.74 15.85
C LYS A 245 30.99 -4.51 15.08
N GLY A 246 31.15 -4.51 13.75
CA GLY A 246 30.67 -3.41 12.91
C GLY A 246 29.14 -3.37 12.78
N ARG A 247 28.52 -4.55 12.69
CA ARG A 247 27.06 -4.72 12.62
C ARG A 247 26.38 -4.34 13.94
N VAL A 248 26.90 -4.82 15.08
CA VAL A 248 26.44 -4.42 16.43
C VAL A 248 26.48 -2.90 16.58
N ARG A 249 27.61 -2.27 16.25
CA ARG A 249 27.75 -0.80 16.33
C ARG A 249 26.71 -0.07 15.48
N ASN A 250 26.36 -0.59 14.30
CA ASN A 250 25.34 0.01 13.43
C ASN A 250 23.94 -0.09 14.05
N ILE A 251 23.56 -1.29 14.51
CA ILE A 251 22.28 -1.54 15.18
C ILE A 251 22.14 -0.64 16.42
N VAL A 252 23.17 -0.58 17.26
CA VAL A 252 23.20 0.25 18.46
C VAL A 252 23.08 1.74 18.11
N LYS A 253 23.82 2.21 17.09
CA LYS A 253 23.75 3.62 16.65
C LYS A 253 22.35 4.00 16.20
N ARG A 254 21.68 3.15 15.42
CA ARG A 254 20.30 3.39 14.96
C ARG A 254 19.31 3.32 16.12
N SER A 255 19.46 2.33 16.99
CA SER A 255 18.59 2.17 18.17
C SER A 255 18.66 3.38 19.09
N ARG A 256 19.83 4.00 19.26
CA ARG A 256 19.96 5.27 20.01
C ARG A 256 19.17 6.41 19.39
N LYS A 257 19.13 6.52 18.07
CA LYS A 257 18.33 7.56 17.40
C LYS A 257 16.84 7.31 17.52
N ILE A 258 16.43 6.04 17.55
CA ILE A 258 15.02 5.67 17.68
C ILE A 258 14.52 5.95 19.11
N LEU A 259 15.33 5.65 20.13
CA LEU A 259 14.98 5.86 21.54
C LEU A 259 15.39 7.24 22.10
N GLY A 260 16.20 7.99 21.35
CA GLY A 260 16.79 9.26 21.78
C GLY A 260 15.76 10.36 22.00
N THR A 261 16.09 11.31 22.87
CA THR A 261 15.18 12.38 23.32
C THR A 261 15.11 13.58 22.38
N VAL A 262 15.99 13.66 21.37
CA VAL A 262 16.13 14.84 20.49
C VAL A 262 15.36 14.67 19.19
N GLU A 263 15.17 13.43 18.74
CA GLU A 263 14.52 13.10 17.48
C GLU A 263 13.00 13.26 17.57
N ASP A 264 12.41 13.89 16.55
CA ASP A 264 10.95 13.88 16.38
C ASP A 264 10.43 12.47 16.03
N ALA A 265 9.11 12.30 16.14
CA ALA A 265 8.48 11.01 15.97
C ALA A 265 8.68 10.42 14.56
N GLU A 266 8.73 11.27 13.53
CA GLU A 266 8.88 10.85 12.14
C GLU A 266 10.28 10.31 11.88
N LEU A 267 11.32 11.03 12.32
CA LEU A 267 12.71 10.62 12.21
C LEU A 267 12.96 9.28 12.92
N ARG A 268 12.32 9.05 14.08
CA ARG A 268 12.40 7.76 14.79
C ARG A 268 11.81 6.63 13.96
N LEU A 269 10.64 6.84 13.36
CA LEU A 269 10.02 5.84 12.50
C LEU A 269 10.87 5.56 11.26
N GLU A 270 11.43 6.58 10.62
CA GLU A 270 12.33 6.39 9.47
C GLU A 270 13.59 5.60 9.85
N GLU A 271 14.21 5.91 10.99
CA GLU A 271 15.37 5.17 11.49
C GLU A 271 15.01 3.73 11.85
N PHE A 272 13.82 3.48 12.40
CA PHE A 272 13.33 2.13 12.67
C PHE A 272 13.11 1.33 11.39
N VAL A 273 12.45 1.92 10.38
CA VAL A 273 12.26 1.29 9.07
C VAL A 273 13.61 0.99 8.41
N ASN A 274 14.56 1.92 8.49
CA ASN A 274 15.91 1.74 7.96
C ASN A 274 16.69 0.65 8.71
N LEU A 275 16.52 0.53 10.03
CA LEU A 275 17.07 -0.57 10.82
C LEU A 275 16.51 -1.91 10.36
N CYS A 276 15.20 -2.02 10.16
CA CYS A 276 14.55 -3.24 9.68
C CYS A 276 15.05 -3.65 8.29
N LYS A 277 15.14 -2.70 7.35
CA LYS A 277 15.72 -2.93 6.01
C LYS A 277 17.19 -3.34 6.10
N HIS A 278 17.96 -2.72 7.00
CA HIS A 278 19.36 -3.07 7.20
C HIS A 278 19.51 -4.52 7.67
N ILE A 279 18.70 -4.95 8.64
CA ILE A 279 18.68 -6.34 9.11
C ILE A 279 18.28 -7.28 7.98
N GLN A 280 17.17 -7.02 7.29
CA GLN A 280 16.66 -7.89 6.22
C GLN A 280 17.65 -8.10 5.06
N TRP A 281 18.41 -7.06 4.68
CA TRP A 281 19.23 -7.09 3.47
C TRP A 281 20.74 -7.21 3.69
N LYS A 282 21.25 -6.96 4.90
CA LYS A 282 22.70 -6.99 5.18
C LYS A 282 23.14 -8.14 6.09
N PHE A 283 22.20 -8.91 6.62
CA PHE A 283 22.46 -10.06 7.47
C PHE A 283 22.09 -11.35 6.76
N GLU A 284 22.80 -12.41 7.11
CA GLU A 284 22.53 -13.76 6.66
C GLU A 284 21.19 -14.24 7.27
N PRO A 285 20.41 -15.08 6.56
CA PRO A 285 19.05 -15.45 6.98
C PRO A 285 18.94 -16.02 8.40
N GLU A 286 19.98 -16.72 8.87
CA GLU A 286 20.06 -17.28 10.22
C GLU A 286 20.02 -16.23 11.34
N PHE A 287 20.49 -15.01 11.08
CA PHE A 287 20.48 -13.92 12.05
C PHE A 287 19.23 -13.04 11.97
N VAL A 288 18.51 -13.03 10.85
CA VAL A 288 17.38 -12.11 10.61
C VAL A 288 16.27 -12.32 11.64
N LYS A 289 15.80 -13.56 11.83
CA LYS A 289 14.71 -13.88 12.78
C LYS A 289 15.12 -13.56 14.24
N PRO A 290 16.27 -14.02 14.76
CA PRO A 290 16.70 -13.66 16.12
C PRO A 290 16.82 -12.15 16.34
N LEU A 291 17.35 -11.41 15.35
CA LEU A 291 17.46 -9.96 15.45
C LEU A 291 16.08 -9.29 15.43
N PHE A 292 15.16 -9.72 14.58
CA PHE A 292 13.79 -9.19 14.61
C PHE A 292 13.04 -9.53 15.90
N ASP A 293 13.30 -10.68 16.51
CA ASP A 293 12.73 -11.03 17.81
C ASP A 293 13.32 -10.17 18.95
N LEU A 294 14.61 -9.82 18.88
CA LEU A 294 15.22 -8.84 19.78
C LEU A 294 14.59 -7.45 19.60
N ILE A 295 14.48 -6.96 18.36
CA ILE A 295 13.89 -5.66 18.06
C ILE A 295 12.42 -5.61 18.47
N GLY A 296 11.64 -6.66 18.18
CA GLY A 296 10.26 -6.79 18.62
C GLY A 296 10.13 -6.68 20.13
N ARG A 297 10.92 -7.43 20.90
CA ARG A 297 10.90 -7.35 22.38
C ARG A 297 11.36 -6.02 22.95
N THR A 298 12.21 -5.29 22.23
CA THR A 298 12.79 -4.03 22.73
C THR A 298 11.91 -2.83 22.42
N PHE A 299 11.27 -2.81 21.24
CA PHE A 299 10.50 -1.66 20.75
C PHE A 299 8.99 -1.83 20.91
N VAL A 300 8.54 -2.96 21.46
CA VAL A 300 7.13 -3.22 21.76
C VAL A 300 6.99 -3.38 23.27
N THR A 301 6.25 -2.47 23.89
CA THR A 301 5.92 -2.53 25.31
C THR A 301 4.79 -3.53 25.54
N GLU A 302 5.13 -4.69 26.11
CA GLU A 302 4.12 -5.62 26.60
C GLU A 302 3.32 -4.95 27.73
N SER A 303 2.00 -5.14 27.71
CA SER A 303 1.06 -4.59 28.69
C SER A 303 1.03 -5.42 29.96
#